data_AF-A0A812IFV2-F1
#
_entry.id   AF-A0A812IFV2-F1
#
_cell.length_a   1.000
_cell.length_b   1.000
_cell.length_c   1.000
_cell.angle_alpha   90.00
_cell.angle_beta   90.00
_cell.angle_gamma   90.00
#
_symmetry.space_group_name_H-M   'P 1'
#
loop_
_entity.id
_entity.type
_entity.pdbx_description
1 polymer ?
#
loop_
_entity_poly.entity_id
_entity_poly.type
_entity_poly.pdbx_seq_one_letter_code
_entity_poly.pdbx_strand_id
1 'polypeptide(L)'
;MAATLDDTVLAQCILRELTHLKVKGCAMRDSTCSSDTETPSPASSQSLSSIRSSSPTGLMQFSPSIAPPPGLAPPPPGLPLPLPLASLVPPPRQPLSRTVSIEMPAEASKELQWQVLNPNAKFKSACGCPLVSQPFQVGELEDVRVIFAPGKQWMTEYCRTTKKHKKSQACDDLPKFGSLQLKISGNAKAGDCNVYFLFGTHRFGPVSSPAGQCTTEVFELPVDWRRELHGGALSIGVEIESA
;
A
#
# COMPACT_ATOMS: atom_id res chain seq x y z
N MET A 1 -19.62 14.11 14.30
CA MET A 1 -18.20 14.54 14.24
C MET A 1 -17.39 13.32 13.84
N ALA A 2 -16.94 13.27 12.58
CA ALA A 2 -16.14 12.16 12.08
C ALA A 2 -14.69 12.33 12.56
N ALA A 3 -14.14 11.32 13.22
CA ALA A 3 -12.75 11.31 13.62
C ALA A 3 -11.89 11.17 12.34
N THR A 4 -11.18 12.23 11.97
CA THR A 4 -10.12 12.17 10.96
C THR A 4 -9.00 11.31 11.54
N LEU A 5 -8.96 10.03 11.16
CA LEU A 5 -7.76 9.23 11.37
C LEU A 5 -6.62 9.90 10.62
N ASP A 6 -5.52 10.11 11.34
CA ASP A 6 -4.30 10.70 10.80
C ASP A 6 -3.75 9.78 9.69
N ASP A 7 -3.75 10.25 8.44
CA ASP A 7 -3.28 9.48 7.26
C ASP A 7 -1.88 8.90 7.47
N THR A 8 -1.08 9.54 8.33
CA THR A 8 0.25 9.11 8.76
C THR A 8 0.24 7.79 9.53
N VAL A 9 -0.75 7.60 10.40
CA VAL A 9 -0.91 6.37 11.20
C VAL A 9 -1.43 5.23 10.32
N LEU A 10 -2.34 5.54 9.38
CA LEU A 10 -2.83 4.56 8.41
C LEU A 10 -1.69 4.06 7.51
N ALA A 11 -0.82 4.95 7.04
CA ALA A 11 0.35 4.58 6.24
C ALA A 11 1.35 3.71 7.02
N GLN A 12 1.59 4.01 8.31
CA GLN A 12 2.45 3.16 9.15
C GLN A 12 1.81 1.80 9.48
N CYS A 13 0.50 1.73 9.67
CA CYS A 13 -0.21 0.48 9.86
C CYS A 13 -0.16 -0.39 8.60
N ILE A 14 -0.41 0.19 7.41
CA ILE A 14 -0.33 -0.54 6.14
C ILE A 14 1.09 -1.10 5.92
N LEU A 15 2.13 -0.32 6.20
CA LEU A 15 3.51 -0.80 6.12
C LEU A 15 3.81 -1.93 7.11
N ARG A 16 3.27 -1.87 8.34
CA ARG A 16 3.40 -2.96 9.32
C ARG A 16 2.64 -4.22 8.89
N GLU A 17 1.45 -4.09 8.33
CA GLU A 17 0.67 -5.23 7.86
C GLU A 17 1.31 -5.91 6.64
N LEU A 18 1.88 -5.14 5.71
CA LEU A 18 2.65 -5.67 4.58
C LEU A 18 3.88 -6.46 5.03
N THR A 19 4.53 -6.07 6.14
CA THR A 19 5.63 -6.87 6.70
C THR A 19 5.15 -8.15 7.41
N HIS A 20 3.90 -8.20 7.90
CA HIS A 20 3.34 -9.36 8.61
C HIS A 20 2.65 -10.38 7.69
N LEU A 21 2.15 -9.94 6.53
CA LEU A 21 1.51 -10.80 5.52
C LEU A 21 2.50 -11.74 4.79
N LYS A 22 3.81 -11.57 4.98
CA LYS A 22 4.85 -12.45 4.39
C LYS A 22 5.02 -13.81 5.08
N VAL A 23 4.18 -14.16 6.07
CA VAL A 23 4.34 -15.40 6.86
C VAL A 23 3.45 -16.56 6.39
N LYS A 24 2.55 -16.39 5.42
CA LYS A 24 1.68 -17.49 4.98
C LYS A 24 1.45 -17.54 3.47
N GLY A 25 2.23 -18.41 2.81
CA GLY A 25 1.77 -19.11 1.61
C GLY A 25 2.52 -18.81 0.31
N CYS A 26 3.56 -19.60 0.03
CA CYS A 26 3.68 -20.42 -1.19
C CYS A 26 4.99 -21.21 -1.15
N ALA A 27 5.01 -22.29 -0.36
CA ALA A 27 5.95 -23.38 -0.57
C ALA A 27 5.30 -24.34 -1.55
N MET A 28 5.69 -24.29 -2.83
CA MET A 28 5.38 -25.30 -3.83
C MET A 28 6.35 -25.16 -5.02
N ARG A 29 7.50 -25.83 -4.94
CA ARG A 29 7.85 -27.01 -5.74
C ARG A 29 9.36 -27.17 -5.83
N ASP A 30 9.81 -28.30 -5.32
CA ASP A 30 11.07 -28.94 -5.69
C ASP A 30 11.11 -29.20 -7.20
N SER A 31 12.23 -28.87 -7.83
CA SER A 31 12.65 -29.51 -9.07
C SER A 31 14.17 -29.58 -9.09
N THR A 32 14.63 -30.74 -8.66
CA THR A 32 15.95 -31.31 -8.85
C THR A 32 16.22 -31.51 -10.34
N CYS A 33 17.35 -31.03 -10.85
CA CYS A 33 18.17 -31.81 -11.78
C CYS A 33 19.59 -31.21 -11.89
N SER A 34 20.56 -32.08 -11.63
CA SER A 34 22.00 -31.88 -11.62
C SER A 34 22.59 -31.57 -13.00
N SER A 35 23.72 -30.89 -13.03
CA SER A 35 24.89 -31.29 -13.84
C SER A 35 26.15 -30.64 -13.31
N ASP A 36 27.12 -31.52 -13.03
CA ASP A 36 28.44 -31.31 -12.47
C ASP A 36 29.34 -30.35 -13.25
N THR A 37 30.17 -29.58 -12.55
CA THR A 37 31.59 -29.44 -12.93
C THR A 37 32.42 -29.19 -11.67
N GLU A 38 33.21 -30.21 -11.32
CA GLU A 38 34.21 -30.22 -10.27
C GLU A 38 35.27 -29.12 -10.44
N THR A 39 35.70 -28.51 -9.33
CA THR A 39 37.11 -28.09 -9.13
C THR A 39 37.40 -28.10 -7.63
N PRO A 40 38.44 -28.80 -7.15
CA PRO A 40 38.64 -29.04 -5.72
C PRO A 40 39.67 -28.12 -5.04
N SER A 41 39.47 -27.99 -3.72
CA SER A 41 40.49 -27.86 -2.63
C SER A 41 41.07 -26.47 -2.28
N PRO A 42 41.59 -26.27 -1.04
CA PRO A 42 41.16 -26.86 0.25
C PRO A 42 41.17 -25.90 1.48
N ALA A 43 40.43 -26.34 2.50
CA ALA A 43 40.68 -26.35 3.95
C ALA A 43 41.10 -25.09 4.74
N SER A 44 40.27 -24.76 5.74
CA SER A 44 40.58 -24.58 7.19
C SER A 44 39.68 -23.48 7.79
N SER A 45 39.20 -23.49 9.02
CA SER A 45 39.07 -24.45 10.12
C SER A 45 38.18 -23.74 11.17
N GLN A 46 37.29 -24.49 11.81
CA GLN A 46 36.90 -24.37 13.23
C GLN A 46 36.34 -23.03 13.77
N SER A 47 35.12 -23.05 14.30
CA SER A 47 34.92 -23.02 15.77
C SER A 47 33.44 -23.12 16.14
N LEU A 48 33.16 -24.08 17.02
CA LEU A 48 31.91 -24.30 17.72
C LEU A 48 31.81 -23.32 18.89
N SER A 49 30.67 -22.64 19.05
CA SER A 49 30.18 -22.30 20.39
C SER A 49 28.65 -22.22 20.41
N SER A 50 28.07 -23.30 20.91
CA SER A 50 26.80 -23.31 21.64
C SER A 50 26.79 -22.24 22.73
N ILE A 51 25.79 -21.36 22.72
CA ILE A 51 25.31 -20.73 23.96
C ILE A 51 23.78 -20.78 23.97
N ARG A 52 23.26 -21.68 24.82
CA ARG A 52 21.91 -21.61 25.39
C ARG A 52 21.75 -20.27 26.10
N SER A 53 20.60 -19.62 25.93
CA SER A 53 20.03 -18.86 27.05
C SER A 53 18.52 -18.90 27.04
N SER A 54 18.05 -19.31 28.21
CA SER A 54 16.69 -19.50 28.67
C SER A 54 15.94 -18.19 28.87
N SER A 55 14.61 -18.28 28.75
CA SER A 55 13.59 -17.31 29.13
C SER A 55 13.77 -16.74 30.56
N PRO A 56 13.14 -15.59 30.90
CA PRO A 56 11.79 -15.70 31.47
C PRO A 56 10.82 -14.57 31.09
N THR A 57 9.56 -14.98 30.98
CA THR A 57 8.34 -14.39 31.57
C THR A 57 8.50 -13.05 32.28
N GLY A 58 7.79 -12.03 31.79
CA GLY A 58 7.67 -10.72 32.43
C GLY A 58 6.58 -9.86 31.81
N LEU A 59 5.32 -10.31 31.86
CA LEU A 59 4.16 -9.48 31.56
C LEU A 59 3.95 -8.48 32.70
N MET A 60 4.58 -7.32 32.59
CA MET A 60 4.18 -6.14 33.36
C MET A 60 3.20 -5.33 32.51
N GLN A 61 1.92 -5.57 32.75
CA GLN A 61 0.80 -4.83 32.19
C GLN A 61 0.73 -3.44 32.85
N PHE A 62 1.52 -2.50 32.34
CA PHE A 62 1.35 -1.09 32.69
C PHE A 62 0.28 -0.50 31.77
N SER A 63 -0.91 -0.29 32.33
CA SER A 63 -1.89 0.61 31.73
C SER A 63 -1.43 2.03 32.10
N PRO A 64 -0.93 2.86 31.16
CA PRO A 64 -0.70 4.25 31.46
C PRO A 64 -2.06 4.90 31.69
N SER A 65 -2.41 5.12 32.97
CA SER A 65 -3.48 6.02 33.35
C SER A 65 -3.02 7.43 32.98
N ILE A 66 -3.37 7.84 31.75
CA ILE A 66 -3.15 9.21 31.28
C ILE A 66 -4.16 10.07 32.04
N ALA A 67 -3.72 10.61 33.16
CA ALA A 67 -4.43 11.69 33.83
C ALA A 67 -4.55 12.86 32.83
N PRO A 68 -5.74 13.46 32.68
CA PRO A 68 -5.88 14.65 31.86
C PRO A 68 -4.92 15.73 32.38
N PRO A 69 -4.25 16.48 31.50
CA PRO A 69 -3.28 17.49 31.90
C PRO A 69 -3.95 18.48 32.89
N PRO A 70 -3.41 18.65 34.10
CA PRO A 70 -3.92 19.63 35.04
C PRO A 70 -3.59 21.02 34.49
N GLY A 71 -4.60 21.84 34.22
CA GLY A 71 -4.36 23.27 33.95
C GLY A 71 -5.10 23.91 32.78
N LEU A 72 -6.32 23.49 32.43
CA LEU A 72 -7.21 24.40 31.70
C LEU A 72 -7.84 25.37 32.71
N ALA A 73 -7.09 26.44 33.02
CA ALA A 73 -7.62 27.58 33.74
C ALA A 73 -8.84 28.15 32.96
N PRO A 74 -9.90 28.58 33.65
CA PRO A 74 -11.01 29.24 32.99
C PRO A 74 -10.50 30.48 32.24
N PRO A 75 -11.01 30.76 31.03
CA PRO A 75 -10.59 31.92 30.26
C PRO A 75 -10.84 33.20 31.09
N PRO A 76 -9.90 34.17 31.06
CA PRO A 76 -10.03 35.40 31.83
C PRO A 76 -11.33 36.14 31.44
N PRO A 77 -12.14 36.58 32.41
CA PRO A 77 -13.32 37.39 32.15
C PRO A 77 -12.90 38.72 31.51
N GLY A 78 -13.46 39.05 30.35
CA GLY A 78 -13.36 40.40 29.78
C GLY A 78 -12.77 40.54 28.38
N LEU A 79 -12.41 39.46 27.69
CA LEU A 79 -12.11 39.56 26.26
C LEU A 79 -13.44 39.55 25.47
N PRO A 80 -13.74 40.61 24.70
CA PRO A 80 -14.94 40.66 23.87
C PRO A 80 -14.90 39.51 22.87
N LEU A 81 -15.90 38.62 22.98
CA LEU A 81 -16.11 37.54 22.02
C LEU A 81 -16.21 38.16 20.62
N PRO A 82 -15.41 37.67 19.64
CA PRO A 82 -15.55 38.08 18.25
C PRO A 82 -17.00 37.92 17.83
N LEU A 83 -17.61 39.00 17.36
CA LEU A 83 -18.97 38.99 16.85
C LEU A 83 -19.11 37.87 15.81
N PRO A 84 -20.22 37.10 15.83
CA PRO A 84 -20.40 35.99 14.92
C PRO A 84 -20.54 36.53 13.50
N LEU A 85 -19.45 36.48 12.73
CA LEU A 85 -19.40 36.66 11.27
C LEU A 85 -20.08 35.50 10.52
N ALA A 86 -21.14 34.93 11.10
CA ALA A 86 -21.82 33.74 10.61
C ALA A 86 -22.77 34.02 9.42
N SER A 87 -22.94 35.27 8.98
CA SER A 87 -23.87 35.61 7.88
C SER A 87 -23.24 35.85 6.51
N LEU A 88 -21.90 35.79 6.40
CA LEU A 88 -21.19 35.94 5.11
C LEU A 88 -20.47 34.68 4.66
N VAL A 89 -20.62 33.56 5.38
CA VAL A 89 -20.14 32.27 4.91
C VAL A 89 -21.17 31.77 3.89
N PRO A 90 -20.83 31.66 2.60
CA PRO A 90 -21.69 31.01 1.63
C PRO A 90 -22.04 29.62 2.16
N PRO A 91 -23.27 29.14 1.99
CA PRO A 91 -23.64 27.80 2.45
C PRO A 91 -22.57 26.81 1.98
N PRO A 92 -22.09 25.89 2.84
CA PRO A 92 -21.07 24.94 2.46
C PRO A 92 -21.55 24.29 1.18
N ARG A 93 -20.85 24.58 0.08
CA ARG A 93 -21.12 23.95 -1.21
C ARG A 93 -20.95 22.47 -0.92
N GLN A 94 -22.08 21.77 -0.83
CA GLN A 94 -22.06 20.33 -0.67
C GLN A 94 -21.09 19.82 -1.74
N PRO A 95 -20.09 19.01 -1.38
CA PRO A 95 -19.24 18.41 -2.38
C PRO A 95 -20.19 17.70 -3.34
N LEU A 96 -20.34 18.26 -4.54
CA LEU A 96 -20.95 17.61 -5.67
C LEU A 96 -19.98 16.46 -5.97
N SER A 97 -20.08 15.39 -5.19
CA SER A 97 -19.73 14.04 -5.59
C SER A 97 -20.65 13.77 -6.77
N ARG A 98 -20.25 14.29 -7.93
CA ARG A 98 -20.94 14.12 -9.18
C ARG A 98 -20.72 12.64 -9.50
N THR A 99 -21.60 11.81 -8.96
CA THR A 99 -21.72 10.42 -9.35
C THR A 99 -22.19 10.46 -10.79
N VAL A 100 -21.23 10.49 -11.71
CA VAL A 100 -21.49 10.36 -13.14
C VAL A 100 -21.83 8.89 -13.32
N SER A 101 -23.11 8.56 -13.27
CA SER A 101 -23.62 7.25 -13.66
C SER A 101 -23.48 7.14 -15.17
N ILE A 102 -22.33 6.64 -15.63
CA ILE A 102 -22.12 6.30 -17.03
C ILE A 102 -22.80 4.94 -17.23
N GLU A 103 -23.98 4.93 -17.84
CA GLU A 103 -24.63 3.71 -18.31
C GLU A 103 -23.77 3.11 -19.44
N MET A 104 -22.95 2.11 -19.09
CA MET A 104 -22.11 1.38 -20.04
C MET A 104 -22.88 0.19 -20.65
N PRO A 105 -22.70 -0.12 -21.95
CA PRO A 105 -23.33 -1.28 -22.61
C PRO A 105 -23.01 -2.62 -21.93
N ALA A 106 -24.00 -3.52 -21.92
CA ALA A 106 -24.08 -4.72 -21.08
C ALA A 106 -23.05 -5.85 -21.33
N GLU A 107 -22.15 -5.73 -22.31
CA GLU A 107 -21.09 -6.72 -22.60
C GLU A 107 -19.67 -6.13 -22.57
N ALA A 108 -19.51 -4.94 -21.99
CA ALA A 108 -18.19 -4.34 -21.85
C ALA A 108 -17.40 -5.04 -20.73
N SER A 109 -16.19 -5.52 -21.05
CA SER A 109 -15.19 -5.82 -20.05
C SER A 109 -15.12 -4.67 -19.05
N LYS A 110 -15.15 -5.01 -17.76
CA LYS A 110 -15.28 -4.02 -16.70
C LYS A 110 -13.88 -3.51 -16.38
N GLU A 111 -13.43 -2.59 -17.22
CA GLU A 111 -12.15 -1.91 -17.06
C GLU A 111 -12.34 -0.61 -16.29
N LEU A 112 -11.45 -0.35 -15.34
CA LEU A 112 -11.29 0.95 -14.73
C LEU A 112 -9.84 1.38 -14.78
N GLN A 113 -9.60 2.65 -15.10
CA GLN A 113 -8.28 3.26 -15.14
C GLN A 113 -8.08 4.30 -14.03
N TRP A 114 -7.01 4.13 -13.26
CA TRP A 114 -6.48 5.10 -12.29
C TRP A 114 -5.25 5.80 -12.86
N GLN A 115 -5.32 7.14 -12.95
CA GLN A 115 -4.20 7.95 -13.43
C GLN A 115 -3.44 8.59 -12.26
N VAL A 116 -2.14 8.29 -12.16
CA VAL A 116 -1.23 8.88 -11.18
C VAL A 116 -0.42 9.99 -11.85
N LEU A 117 -0.76 11.24 -11.54
CA LEU A 117 -0.01 12.40 -12.01
C LEU A 117 1.30 12.57 -11.24
N ASN A 118 2.41 12.77 -11.95
CA ASN A 118 3.74 13.03 -11.39
C ASN A 118 4.14 12.04 -10.25
N PRO A 119 4.10 10.72 -10.47
CA PRO A 119 4.36 9.71 -9.43
C PRO A 119 5.71 9.91 -8.75
N ASN A 120 6.75 10.32 -9.49
CA ASN A 120 8.05 10.67 -8.92
C ASN A 120 7.98 11.74 -7.84
N ALA A 121 7.20 12.81 -8.07
CA ALA A 121 7.03 13.87 -7.08
C ALA A 121 6.24 13.36 -5.87
N LYS A 122 5.18 12.58 -6.11
CA LYS A 122 4.35 12.00 -5.05
C LYS A 122 5.14 11.05 -4.14
N PHE A 123 5.95 10.16 -4.69
CA PHE A 123 6.78 9.27 -3.89
C PHE A 123 7.86 10.05 -3.13
N LYS A 124 8.46 11.10 -3.72
CA LYS A 124 9.40 11.98 -2.99
C LYS A 124 8.71 12.65 -1.79
N SER A 125 7.54 13.26 -2.01
CA SER A 125 6.79 13.91 -0.91
C SER A 125 6.33 12.92 0.15
N ALA A 126 6.00 11.69 -0.25
CA ALA A 126 5.56 10.63 0.64
C ALA A 126 6.72 9.77 1.18
N CYS A 127 7.98 10.18 0.98
CA CYS A 127 9.17 9.44 1.43
C CYS A 127 9.21 7.96 1.01
N GLY A 128 8.71 7.66 -0.19
CA GLY A 128 8.65 6.30 -0.74
C GLY A 128 7.46 5.46 -0.25
N CYS A 129 6.51 6.03 0.50
CA CYS A 129 5.29 5.32 0.88
C CYS A 129 4.44 4.97 -0.36
N PRO A 130 3.73 3.82 -0.35
CA PRO A 130 2.82 3.45 -1.42
C PRO A 130 1.71 4.49 -1.66
N LEU A 131 1.33 4.67 -2.91
CA LEU A 131 0.19 5.50 -3.32
C LEU A 131 -1.06 4.65 -3.33
N VAL A 132 -2.18 5.19 -2.85
CA VAL A 132 -3.47 4.49 -2.84
C VAL A 132 -4.47 5.27 -3.69
N SER A 133 -5.18 4.56 -4.55
CA SER A 133 -6.29 5.12 -5.33
C SER A 133 -7.47 5.51 -4.44
N GLN A 134 -8.35 6.35 -5.00
CA GLN A 134 -9.69 6.53 -4.44
C GLN A 134 -10.46 5.20 -4.57
N PRO A 135 -11.39 4.91 -3.65
CA PRO A 135 -12.22 3.73 -3.78
C PRO A 135 -13.08 3.82 -5.04
N PHE A 136 -13.22 2.71 -5.73
CA PHE A 136 -14.03 2.62 -6.93
C PHE A 136 -14.82 1.31 -6.98
N GLN A 137 -15.80 1.27 -7.87
CA GLN A 137 -16.57 0.09 -8.19
C GLN A 137 -16.14 -0.41 -9.56
N VAL A 138 -15.86 -1.71 -9.66
CA VAL A 138 -15.54 -2.38 -10.92
C VAL A 138 -16.35 -3.67 -10.97
N GLY A 139 -17.38 -3.65 -11.81
CA GLY A 139 -18.40 -4.69 -11.79
C GLY A 139 -19.14 -4.84 -10.49
N GLU A 140 -19.07 -6.04 -9.95
CA GLU A 140 -19.78 -6.41 -8.72
C GLU A 140 -18.91 -6.23 -7.47
N LEU A 141 -17.66 -5.76 -7.64
CA LEU A 141 -16.77 -5.44 -6.54
C LEU A 141 -16.91 -3.97 -6.15
N GLU A 142 -17.23 -3.73 -4.88
CA GLU A 142 -17.35 -2.42 -4.26
C GLU A 142 -16.13 -2.09 -3.38
N ASP A 143 -15.85 -0.80 -3.19
CA ASP A 143 -14.73 -0.28 -2.39
C ASP A 143 -13.38 -0.94 -2.76
N VAL A 144 -13.14 -1.05 -4.07
CA VAL A 144 -11.89 -1.54 -4.64
C VAL A 144 -10.88 -0.41 -4.66
N ARG A 145 -9.65 -0.72 -4.24
CA ARG A 145 -8.52 0.20 -4.22
C ARG A 145 -7.30 -0.48 -4.79
N VAL A 146 -6.64 0.19 -5.73
CA VAL A 146 -5.27 -0.13 -6.13
C VAL A 146 -4.29 0.60 -5.22
N ILE A 147 -3.27 -0.12 -4.79
CA ILE A 147 -2.11 0.37 -4.05
C ILE A 147 -0.89 0.19 -4.96
N PHE A 148 -0.13 1.26 -5.18
CA PHE A 148 1.07 1.27 -6.01
C PHE A 148 2.29 1.63 -5.17
N ALA A 149 3.20 0.68 -5.00
CA ALA A 149 4.43 0.86 -4.23
C ALA A 149 5.64 1.04 -5.18
N PRO A 150 6.60 1.93 -4.84
CA PRO A 150 7.79 2.12 -5.64
C PRO A 150 8.76 0.95 -5.44
N GLY A 151 9.54 0.61 -6.47
CA GLY A 151 10.52 -0.46 -6.39
C GLY A 151 11.84 -0.08 -5.72
N LYS A 152 12.65 -1.10 -5.45
CA LYS A 152 14.00 -1.02 -4.91
C LYS A 152 14.90 -0.08 -5.72
N GLN A 153 14.81 -0.09 -7.06
CA GLN A 153 15.63 0.78 -7.90
C GLN A 153 15.33 2.26 -7.65
N TRP A 154 14.05 2.63 -7.64
CA TRP A 154 13.63 3.99 -7.35
C TRP A 154 14.05 4.42 -5.94
N MET A 155 13.84 3.55 -4.95
CA MET A 155 14.22 3.82 -3.55
C MET A 155 15.73 4.03 -3.39
N THR A 156 16.54 3.23 -4.08
CA THR A 156 18.00 3.36 -4.05
C THR A 156 18.46 4.71 -4.61
N GLU A 157 17.89 5.13 -5.75
CA GLU A 157 18.20 6.43 -6.34
C GLU A 157 17.74 7.59 -5.45
N TYR A 158 16.54 7.53 -4.90
CA TYR A 158 16.01 8.53 -3.98
C TYR A 158 16.89 8.67 -2.73
N CYS A 159 17.18 7.56 -2.04
CA CYS A 159 17.98 7.55 -0.82
C CYS A 159 19.40 8.10 -1.03
N ARG A 160 20.03 7.89 -2.20
CA ARG A 160 21.36 8.44 -2.51
C ARG A 160 21.38 9.97 -2.49
N THR A 161 20.29 10.61 -2.89
CA THR A 161 20.21 12.08 -2.92
C THR A 161 19.96 12.68 -1.54
N THR A 162 19.31 11.93 -0.65
CA THR A 162 18.95 12.40 0.69
C THR A 162 19.97 11.91 1.72
N LYS A 163 20.93 12.77 2.12
CA LYS A 163 21.94 12.48 3.16
C LYS A 163 21.38 12.02 4.52
N LYS A 164 20.06 12.08 4.72
CA LYS A 164 19.37 11.76 5.99
C LYS A 164 18.92 10.29 6.14
N HIS A 165 18.98 9.45 5.10
CA HIS A 165 18.45 8.07 5.15
C HIS A 165 19.52 6.98 5.23
N LYS A 166 20.50 7.10 6.14
CA LYS A 166 21.58 6.09 6.33
C LYS A 166 21.11 4.76 6.95
N LYS A 167 19.81 4.56 7.20
CA LYS A 167 19.30 3.40 7.94
C LYS A 167 18.02 2.84 7.33
N SER A 168 18.08 2.31 6.12
CA SER A 168 17.01 1.45 5.59
C SER A 168 17.58 0.12 5.13
N GLN A 169 17.83 -0.75 6.11
CA GLN A 169 18.09 -2.18 5.88
C GLN A 169 16.85 -2.91 5.32
N ALA A 170 15.68 -2.24 5.30
CA ALA A 170 14.42 -2.78 4.82
C ALA A 170 14.25 -2.71 3.28
N CYS A 171 15.22 -2.15 2.54
CA CYS A 171 15.10 -2.05 1.08
C CYS A 171 15.46 -3.34 0.32
N ASP A 172 16.05 -4.34 0.98
CA ASP A 172 16.52 -5.53 0.27
C ASP A 172 15.38 -6.45 -0.19
N ASP A 173 14.26 -6.44 0.53
CA ASP A 173 13.06 -7.23 0.27
C ASP A 173 12.04 -6.58 -0.69
N LEU A 174 12.35 -5.40 -1.22
CA LEU A 174 11.43 -4.68 -2.10
C LEU A 174 11.49 -5.23 -3.53
N PRO A 175 10.33 -5.30 -4.23
CA PRO A 175 10.29 -5.59 -5.66
C PRO A 175 11.22 -4.67 -6.44
N LYS A 176 11.88 -5.19 -7.48
CA LYS A 176 12.91 -4.45 -8.22
C LYS A 176 12.39 -3.13 -8.78
N PHE A 177 11.24 -3.18 -9.46
CA PHE A 177 10.67 -2.04 -10.18
C PHE A 177 9.47 -1.42 -9.46
N GLY A 178 8.76 -2.20 -8.65
CA GLY A 178 7.62 -1.74 -7.85
C GLY A 178 6.59 -2.84 -7.78
N SER A 179 5.47 -2.56 -7.14
CA SER A 179 4.36 -3.50 -7.10
C SER A 179 3.02 -2.81 -7.13
N LEU A 180 2.04 -3.55 -7.65
CA LEU A 180 0.62 -3.24 -7.57
C LEU A 180 -0.01 -4.19 -6.57
N GLN A 181 -1.00 -3.70 -5.85
CA GLN A 181 -1.79 -4.52 -4.97
C GLN A 181 -3.24 -4.07 -5.08
N LEU A 182 -4.14 -5.03 -5.17
CA LEU A 182 -5.57 -4.76 -5.11
C LEU A 182 -6.03 -4.96 -3.67
N LYS A 183 -6.88 -4.08 -3.18
CA LYS A 183 -7.56 -4.22 -1.90
C LYS A 183 -9.05 -4.06 -2.14
N ILE A 184 -9.82 -5.04 -1.69
CA ILE A 184 -11.28 -5.06 -1.80
C ILE A 184 -11.84 -5.00 -0.37
N SER A 185 -12.59 -3.96 -0.05
CA SER A 185 -13.14 -3.75 1.31
C SER A 185 -14.67 -3.79 1.37
N GLY A 186 -15.36 -3.91 0.23
CA GLY A 186 -16.81 -4.06 0.15
C GLY A 186 -17.29 -5.51 0.24
N ASN A 187 -18.62 -5.68 0.34
CA ASN A 187 -19.25 -7.00 0.21
C ASN A 187 -19.17 -7.45 -1.25
N ALA A 188 -18.26 -8.38 -1.54
CA ALA A 188 -18.25 -9.06 -2.82
C ALA A 188 -19.50 -9.95 -2.91
N LYS A 189 -20.53 -9.50 -3.66
CA LYS A 189 -21.60 -10.38 -4.15
C LYS A 189 -21.14 -11.22 -5.34
N ALA A 190 -19.98 -10.86 -5.90
CA ALA A 190 -19.35 -11.53 -7.02
C ALA A 190 -18.96 -12.96 -6.64
N GLY A 191 -19.20 -13.90 -7.56
CA GLY A 191 -18.55 -15.21 -7.54
C GLY A 191 -17.04 -15.09 -7.74
N ASP A 192 -16.37 -16.22 -7.94
CA ASP A 192 -14.95 -16.21 -8.26
C ASP A 192 -14.71 -15.38 -9.53
N CYS A 193 -13.70 -14.52 -9.48
CA CYS A 193 -13.36 -13.63 -10.59
C CYS A 193 -11.86 -13.61 -10.82
N ASN A 194 -11.49 -13.42 -12.09
CA ASN A 194 -10.13 -13.24 -12.53
C ASN A 194 -9.86 -11.75 -12.61
N VAL A 195 -8.86 -11.29 -11.86
CA VAL A 195 -8.46 -9.88 -11.90
C VAL A 195 -7.17 -9.72 -12.70
N TYR A 196 -7.16 -8.73 -13.58
CA TYR A 196 -6.00 -8.34 -14.36
C TYR A 196 -5.61 -6.89 -14.05
N PHE A 197 -4.31 -6.64 -13.91
CA PHE A 197 -3.78 -5.29 -13.86
C PHE A 197 -3.37 -4.85 -15.27
N LEU A 198 -3.79 -3.65 -15.65
CA LEU A 198 -3.35 -2.98 -16.87
C LEU A 198 -2.32 -1.93 -16.48
N PHE A 199 -1.19 -1.88 -17.17
CA PHE A 199 -0.09 -1.00 -16.81
C PHE A 199 0.67 -0.56 -18.06
N GLY A 200 0.50 0.72 -18.45
CA GLY A 200 0.96 1.17 -19.77
C GLY A 200 0.27 0.36 -20.87
N THR A 201 1.06 -0.34 -21.69
CA THR A 201 0.56 -1.26 -22.74
C THR A 201 0.50 -2.72 -22.29
N HIS A 202 0.79 -3.01 -21.03
CA HIS A 202 0.90 -4.37 -20.51
C HIS A 202 -0.38 -4.79 -19.77
N ARG A 203 -0.70 -6.08 -19.90
CA ARG A 203 -1.77 -6.75 -19.17
C ARG A 203 -1.16 -7.87 -18.33
N PHE A 204 -1.45 -7.87 -17.04
CA PHE A 204 -0.88 -8.79 -16.07
C PHE A 204 -1.98 -9.52 -15.30
N GLY A 205 -1.83 -10.82 -15.08
CA GLY A 205 -2.83 -11.67 -14.44
C GLY A 205 -3.04 -12.99 -15.18
N PRO A 206 -4.05 -13.79 -14.83
CA PRO A 206 -5.05 -13.49 -13.79
C PRO A 206 -4.51 -13.64 -12.37
N VAL A 207 -5.04 -12.82 -11.48
CA VAL A 207 -5.00 -12.99 -10.03
C VAL A 207 -6.35 -13.59 -9.62
N SER A 208 -6.36 -14.82 -9.13
CA SER A 208 -7.58 -15.48 -8.68
C SER A 208 -7.91 -15.05 -7.26
N SER A 209 -8.98 -14.28 -7.10
CA SER A 209 -9.46 -13.86 -5.78
C SER A 209 -10.68 -14.69 -5.39
N PRO A 210 -10.61 -15.57 -4.37
CA PRO A 210 -11.79 -16.28 -3.90
C PRO A 210 -12.83 -15.29 -3.36
N ALA A 211 -14.10 -15.55 -3.66
CA ALA A 211 -15.20 -14.71 -3.21
C ALA A 211 -15.20 -14.53 -1.68
N GLY A 212 -15.35 -13.28 -1.21
CA GLY A 212 -15.54 -12.97 0.21
C GLY A 212 -14.27 -12.83 1.07
N GLN A 213 -13.06 -12.97 0.49
CA GLN A 213 -11.83 -12.59 1.19
C GLN A 213 -11.33 -11.23 0.72
N CYS A 214 -10.90 -10.38 1.66
CA CYS A 214 -10.12 -9.18 1.35
C CYS A 214 -8.76 -9.63 0.80
N THR A 215 -8.69 -9.88 -0.50
CA THR A 215 -7.45 -10.24 -1.16
C THR A 215 -6.55 -9.02 -1.21
N THR A 216 -5.30 -9.24 -0.83
CA THR A 216 -4.23 -8.24 -0.92
C THR A 216 -3.08 -8.88 -1.69
N GLU A 217 -3.38 -9.41 -2.88
CA GLU A 217 -2.33 -9.98 -3.72
C GLU A 217 -1.40 -8.88 -4.23
N VAL A 218 -0.11 -9.13 -4.07
CA VAL A 218 0.96 -8.22 -4.50
C VAL A 218 1.48 -8.72 -5.83
N PHE A 219 1.28 -7.92 -6.87
CA PHE A 219 1.83 -8.13 -8.19
C PHE A 219 3.11 -7.32 -8.36
N GLU A 220 4.25 -7.99 -8.52
CA GLU A 220 5.53 -7.32 -8.80
C GLU A 220 5.63 -6.91 -10.26
N LEU A 221 5.98 -5.64 -10.50
CA LEU A 221 6.12 -5.12 -11.86
C LEU A 221 7.38 -5.71 -12.53
N PRO A 222 7.26 -6.34 -13.72
CA PRO A 222 8.42 -6.86 -14.44
C PRO A 222 9.21 -5.77 -15.17
N VAL A 223 8.63 -4.58 -15.31
CA VAL A 223 9.19 -3.43 -16.03
C VAL A 223 9.31 -2.21 -15.12
N ASP A 224 10.29 -1.35 -15.40
CA ASP A 224 10.46 -0.09 -14.71
C ASP A 224 9.33 0.88 -15.06
N TRP A 225 8.44 1.12 -14.10
CA TRP A 225 7.26 2.00 -14.30
C TRP A 225 7.58 3.41 -14.76
N ARG A 226 8.81 3.89 -14.53
CA ARG A 226 9.23 5.22 -14.99
C ARG A 226 9.28 5.33 -16.51
N ARG A 227 9.43 4.19 -17.19
CA ARG A 227 9.43 4.10 -18.66
C ARG A 227 8.02 4.14 -19.25
N GLU A 228 7.02 3.81 -18.44
CA GLU A 228 5.59 3.81 -18.80
C GLU A 228 4.91 5.18 -18.53
N LEU A 229 5.68 6.23 -18.28
CA LEU A 229 5.14 7.57 -18.05
C LEU A 229 4.82 8.25 -19.37
N HIS A 230 3.55 8.62 -19.55
CA HIS A 230 3.07 9.40 -20.69
C HIS A 230 2.66 10.79 -20.23
N GLY A 231 3.36 11.83 -20.70
CA GLY A 231 3.09 13.21 -20.28
C GLY A 231 3.28 13.44 -18.77
N GLY A 232 4.15 12.67 -18.11
CA GLY A 232 4.36 12.74 -16.66
C GLY A 232 3.26 12.05 -15.82
N ALA A 233 2.30 11.40 -16.46
CA ALA A 233 1.27 10.60 -15.81
C ALA A 233 1.55 9.10 -16.01
N LEU A 234 1.17 8.30 -15.02
CA LEU A 234 1.16 6.84 -15.09
C LEU A 234 -0.29 6.35 -15.07
N SER A 235 -0.67 5.52 -16.04
CA SER A 235 -1.99 4.91 -16.10
C SER A 235 -1.94 3.47 -15.58
N ILE A 236 -2.77 3.19 -14.58
CA ILE A 236 -2.90 1.87 -13.94
C ILE A 236 -4.36 1.46 -14.06
N GLY A 237 -4.66 0.40 -14.81
CA GLY A 237 -6.00 -0.15 -14.92
C GLY A 237 -6.21 -1.43 -14.12
N VAL A 238 -7.46 -1.74 -13.85
CA VAL A 238 -7.93 -3.00 -13.32
C VAL A 238 -9.05 -3.50 -14.22
N GLU A 239 -8.92 -4.73 -14.67
CA GLU A 239 -9.91 -5.43 -15.49
C GLU A 239 -10.38 -6.67 -14.72
N ILE A 240 -11.68 -6.92 -14.74
CA ILE A 240 -12.29 -8.08 -14.08
C ILE A 240 -13.04 -8.92 -15.10
N GLU A 241 -12.69 -10.20 -15.15
CA GLU A 241 -13.38 -11.22 -15.92
C GLU A 241 -14.07 -12.20 -14.95
N SER A 242 -15.30 -12.59 -15.26
CA SER A 242 -15.97 -13.70 -14.56
C SER A 242 -15.19 -14.98 -14.81
N ALA A 243 -14.88 -15.74 -13.74
CA ALA A 243 -14.16 -17.01 -13.85
C ALA A 243 -15.03 -18.13 -14.46
#